data_AF-D3Q2W1-F1
#
_entry.id   AF-D3Q2W1-F1
#
_cell.length_a   1.000
_cell.length_b   1.000
_cell.length_c   1.000
_cell.angle_alpha   90.00
_cell.angle_beta   90.00
_cell.angle_gamma   90.00
#
_symmetry.space_group_name_H-M   'P 1'
#
loop_
_entity.id
_entity.type
_entity.pdbx_description
1 polymer ?
#
loop_
_entity_poly.entity_id
_entity_poly.type
_entity_poly.pdbx_seq_one_letter_code
_entity_poly.pdbx_strand_id
1 'polypeptide(L)'
;MLVARRRKRRRDGEVRDHKITVQYSKDELGEIRRAAEERGLRLSAFVAQAALEAAQEAPRRSRKTCGCQQLVAVLLEQRRQVAGAAANLNQLTRYAHIHQLVPDGVAPAMARLVECAARLDEAAVRVIASRDS
;
A
#
# COMPACT_ATOMS: atom_id res chain seq x y z
N MET A 1 4.02 -44.18 52.12
CA MET A 1 3.07 -43.14 51.67
C MET A 1 3.33 -42.86 50.18
N LEU A 2 2.30 -43.06 49.35
CA LEU A 2 2.35 -42.91 47.90
C LEU A 2 2.50 -41.43 47.50
N VAL A 3 3.59 -41.11 46.81
CA VAL A 3 3.82 -39.80 46.19
C VAL A 3 2.83 -39.65 45.03
N ALA A 4 1.87 -38.74 45.17
CA ALA A 4 0.93 -38.41 44.12
C ALA A 4 1.69 -37.89 42.89
N ARG A 5 1.83 -38.74 41.86
CA ARG A 5 2.34 -38.37 40.54
C ARG A 5 1.46 -37.27 39.97
N ARG A 6 2.01 -36.05 39.91
CA ARG A 6 1.38 -34.88 39.28
C ARG A 6 1.11 -35.21 37.80
N ARG A 7 -0.14 -35.55 37.49
CA ARG A 7 -0.60 -35.90 36.14
C ARG A 7 -0.45 -34.67 35.25
N LYS A 8 0.59 -34.65 34.42
CA LYS A 8 0.84 -33.59 33.42
C LYS A 8 -0.36 -33.58 32.47
N ARG A 9 -1.21 -32.55 32.55
CA ARG A 9 -2.31 -32.33 31.58
C ARG A 9 -1.70 -32.35 30.18
N ARG A 10 -2.01 -33.37 29.38
CA ARG A 10 -1.80 -33.35 27.93
C ARG A 10 -2.64 -32.18 27.41
N ARG A 11 -2.00 -31.16 26.84
CA ARG A 11 -2.69 -30.15 26.04
C ARG A 11 -2.81 -30.76 24.66
N ASP A 12 -4.00 -31.15 24.26
CA ASP A 12 -4.34 -31.67 22.93
C ASP A 12 -4.35 -30.53 21.89
N GLY A 13 -3.21 -29.86 21.75
CA GLY A 13 -2.95 -28.91 20.68
C GLY A 13 -1.51 -29.08 20.22
N GLU A 14 -1.23 -28.83 18.93
CA GLU A 14 0.13 -28.83 18.39
C GLU A 14 1.07 -28.13 19.35
N VAL A 15 2.10 -28.85 19.79
CA VAL A 15 3.09 -28.30 20.71
C VAL A 15 3.84 -27.23 19.94
N ARG A 16 3.84 -26.00 20.47
CA ARG A 16 4.65 -24.91 19.92
C ARG A 16 6.12 -25.22 20.23
N ASP A 17 6.77 -25.93 19.32
CA ASP A 17 8.15 -26.42 19.51
C ASP A 17 9.23 -25.37 19.20
N HIS A 18 8.85 -24.27 18.56
CA HIS A 18 9.78 -23.19 18.18
C HIS A 18 9.81 -22.09 19.24
N LYS A 19 11.01 -21.74 19.71
CA LYS A 19 11.24 -20.66 20.68
C LYS A 19 12.09 -19.55 20.04
N ILE A 20 11.64 -18.32 20.22
CA ILE A 20 12.39 -17.11 19.87
C ILE A 20 12.80 -16.43 21.18
N THR A 21 14.07 -16.00 21.27
CA THR A 21 14.58 -15.23 22.40
C THR A 21 14.82 -13.80 21.93
N VAL A 22 14.20 -12.83 22.60
CA VAL A 22 14.30 -11.40 22.28
C VAL A 22 14.80 -10.66 23.53
N GLN A 23 15.66 -9.67 23.35
CA GLN A 23 16.13 -8.79 24.41
C GLN A 23 15.41 -7.45 24.31
N TYR A 24 15.01 -6.90 25.45
CA TYR A 24 14.35 -5.60 25.56
C TYR A 24 15.10 -4.75 26.56
N SER A 25 15.17 -3.45 26.29
CA SER A 25 15.53 -2.47 27.30
C SER A 25 14.47 -2.43 28.41
N LYS A 26 14.81 -1.78 29.54
CA LYS A 26 13.88 -1.63 30.66
C LYS A 26 12.61 -0.87 30.25
N ASP A 27 12.77 0.15 29.42
CA ASP A 27 11.69 1.02 28.97
C ASP A 27 10.77 0.29 27.98
N GLU A 28 11.35 -0.40 26.99
CA GLU A 28 10.62 -1.25 26.05
C GLU A 28 9.81 -2.32 26.78
N LEU A 29 10.40 -2.99 27.77
CA LEU A 29 9.70 -4.01 28.55
C LEU A 29 8.55 -3.40 29.38
N GLY A 30 8.72 -2.18 29.89
CA GLY A 30 7.70 -1.42 30.61
C GLY A 30 6.50 -1.10 29.72
N GLU A 31 6.74 -0.60 28.52
CA GLU A 31 5.69 -0.30 27.54
C GLU A 31 4.91 -1.54 27.11
N ILE A 32 5.63 -2.63 26.79
CA ILE A 32 5.00 -3.89 26.38
C ILE A 32 4.17 -4.49 27.52
N ARG A 33 4.66 -4.40 28.77
CA ARG A 33 3.90 -4.86 29.95
C ARG A 33 2.62 -4.05 30.14
N ARG A 34 2.68 -2.73 30.05
CA ARG A 34 1.50 -1.86 30.15
C ARG A 34 0.46 -2.21 29.08
N ALA A 35 0.90 -2.34 27.83
CA ALA A 35 0.01 -2.71 26.72
C ALA A 35 -0.61 -4.11 26.88
N ALA A 36 0.14 -5.06 27.45
CA ALA A 36 -0.39 -6.39 27.77
C ALA A 36 -1.46 -6.33 28.88
N GLU A 37 -1.23 -5.54 29.92
CA GLU A 37 -2.17 -5.32 31.03
C GLU A 37 -3.46 -4.65 30.56
N GLU A 38 -3.36 -3.61 29.73
CA GLU A 38 -4.52 -2.93 29.11
C GLU A 38 -5.39 -3.90 28.29
N ARG A 39 -4.78 -4.90 27.65
CA ARG A 39 -5.47 -5.93 26.88
C ARG A 39 -5.89 -7.15 27.71
N GLY A 40 -5.62 -7.17 29.02
CA GLY A 40 -5.90 -8.31 29.90
C GLY A 40 -5.12 -9.58 29.53
N LEU A 41 -3.98 -9.43 28.86
CA LEU A 41 -3.16 -10.53 28.35
C LEU A 41 -1.91 -10.73 29.22
N ARG A 42 -1.45 -11.98 29.30
CA ARG A 42 -0.10 -12.25 29.78
C ARG A 42 0.90 -11.70 28.78
N LEU A 43 2.03 -11.18 29.27
CA LEU A 43 3.08 -10.60 28.44
C LEU A 43 3.48 -11.48 27.24
N SER A 44 3.68 -12.78 27.46
CA SER A 44 4.04 -13.73 26.40
C SER A 44 2.92 -13.97 25.38
N ALA A 45 1.65 -13.92 25.81
CA ALA A 45 0.51 -14.03 24.92
C ALA A 45 0.35 -12.77 24.08
N PHE A 46 0.52 -11.59 24.68
CA PHE A 46 0.52 -10.30 23.99
C PHE A 46 1.60 -10.24 22.91
N VAL A 47 2.86 -10.57 23.24
CA VAL A 47 3.97 -10.54 22.28
C VAL A 47 3.74 -11.53 21.13
N ALA A 48 3.29 -12.75 21.43
CA ALA A 48 3.00 -13.73 20.40
C ALA A 48 1.86 -13.29 19.48
N GLN A 49 0.80 -12.71 20.04
CA GLN A 49 -0.34 -12.20 19.28
C GLN A 49 0.06 -11.00 18.41
N ALA A 50 0.75 -10.01 18.97
CA ALA A 50 1.22 -8.84 18.23
C ALA A 50 2.17 -9.22 17.08
N ALA A 51 3.08 -10.18 17.32
CA ALA A 51 3.98 -10.68 16.29
C ALA A 51 3.23 -11.42 15.16
N LEU A 52 2.20 -12.22 15.50
CA LEU A 52 1.37 -12.91 14.51
C LEU A 52 0.48 -11.96 13.72
N GLU A 53 -0.11 -10.96 14.38
CA GLU A 53 -0.87 -9.89 13.73
C GLU A 53 0.01 -9.14 12.73
N ALA A 54 1.20 -8.72 13.16
CA ALA A 54 2.17 -8.03 12.30
C ALA A 54 2.62 -8.91 11.11
N ALA A 55 2.87 -10.21 11.34
CA ALA A 55 3.24 -11.15 10.28
C ALA A 55 2.11 -11.37 9.25
N GLN A 56 0.86 -11.33 9.68
CA GLN A 56 -0.31 -11.43 8.79
C GLN A 56 -0.58 -10.12 8.02
N GLU A 57 -0.28 -8.98 8.63
CA GLU A 57 -0.40 -7.64 8.04
C GLU A 57 0.69 -7.38 6.99
N ALA A 58 1.92 -7.88 7.21
CA ALA A 58 3.07 -7.58 6.37
C ALA A 58 2.87 -7.88 4.87
N PRO A 59 2.30 -9.03 4.45
CA PRO A 59 1.97 -9.31 3.05
C PRO A 59 0.86 -8.39 2.49
N ARG A 60 -0.06 -7.93 3.34
CA ARG A 60 -1.15 -7.03 2.92
C ARG A 60 -0.61 -5.62 2.70
N ARG A 61 0.25 -5.15 3.59
CA ARG A 61 0.92 -3.85 3.49
C ARG A 61 1.88 -3.80 2.31
N SER A 62 2.68 -4.84 2.07
CA SER A 62 3.56 -4.91 0.90
C SER A 62 2.78 -4.91 -0.42
N ARG A 63 1.65 -5.62 -0.48
CA ARG A 63 0.75 -5.64 -1.64
C ARG A 63 0.09 -4.28 -1.88
N LYS A 64 -0.35 -3.57 -0.83
CA LYS A 64 -0.86 -2.19 -0.94
C LYS A 64 0.24 -1.22 -1.45
N THR A 65 1.46 -1.29 -0.91
CA THR A 65 2.57 -0.43 -1.35
C THR A 65 2.97 -0.69 -2.80
N CYS A 66 3.03 -1.96 -3.22
CA CYS A 66 3.33 -2.34 -4.61
C CYS A 66 2.24 -1.82 -5.57
N GLY A 67 0.97 -1.95 -5.21
CA GLY A 67 -0.15 -1.41 -6.00
C GLY A 67 -0.07 0.12 -6.15
N CYS A 68 0.21 0.85 -5.07
CA CYS A 68 0.39 2.31 -5.11
C CYS A 68 1.56 2.73 -6.00
N GLN A 69 2.71 2.05 -5.93
CA GLN A 69 3.88 2.38 -6.76
C GLN A 69 3.61 2.14 -8.25
N GLN A 70 2.92 1.05 -8.58
CA GLN A 70 2.55 0.73 -9.95
C GLN A 70 1.55 1.74 -10.52
N LEU A 71 0.60 2.22 -9.70
CA LEU A 71 -0.32 3.30 -10.06
C LEU A 71 0.40 4.65 -10.25
N VAL A 72 1.34 5.01 -9.38
CA VAL A 72 2.15 6.23 -9.53
C VAL A 72 2.99 6.20 -10.80
N ALA A 73 3.56 5.05 -11.17
CA ALA A 73 4.31 4.90 -12.41
C ALA A 73 3.44 5.14 -13.65
N VAL A 74 2.20 4.61 -13.66
CA VAL A 74 1.23 4.85 -14.73
C VAL A 74 0.88 6.34 -14.83
N LEU A 75 0.62 7.02 -13.71
CA LEU A 75 0.31 8.45 -13.69
C LEU A 75 1.48 9.32 -14.19
N LEU A 76 2.72 9.01 -13.80
CA LEU A 76 3.90 9.74 -14.26
C LEU A 76 4.13 9.60 -15.77
N GLU A 77 3.93 8.38 -16.30
CA GLU A 77 4.06 8.14 -17.74
C GLU A 77 2.99 8.89 -18.53
N GLN A 78 1.75 8.90 -18.03
CA GLN A 78 0.67 9.63 -18.69
C GLN A 78 0.81 11.16 -18.56
N ARG A 79 1.34 11.69 -17.45
CA ARG A 79 1.70 13.11 -17.31
C ARG A 79 2.71 13.54 -18.38
N ARG A 80 3.67 12.67 -18.71
CA ARG A 80 4.65 12.91 -19.76
C ARG A 80 3.99 13.02 -21.14
N GLN A 81 3.00 12.17 -21.42
CA GLN A 81 2.23 12.19 -22.67
C GLN A 81 1.39 13.47 -22.80
N VAL A 82 0.74 13.92 -21.72
CA VAL A 82 -0.02 15.18 -21.71
C VAL A 82 0.89 16.39 -21.92
N ALA A 83 2.05 16.43 -21.26
CA ALA A 83 3.03 17.51 -21.45
C ALA A 83 3.53 17.58 -22.90
N GLY A 84 3.81 16.43 -23.52
CA GLY A 84 4.17 16.35 -24.94
C GLY A 84 3.06 16.84 -25.86
N ALA A 85 1.81 16.48 -25.56
CA ALA A 85 0.66 16.90 -26.36
C ALA A 85 0.35 18.40 -26.23
N ALA A 86 0.53 19.00 -25.05
CA ALA A 86 0.42 20.45 -24.85
C ALA A 86 1.52 21.22 -25.60
N ALA A 87 2.75 20.69 -25.63
CA ALA A 87 3.82 21.26 -26.42
C ALA A 87 3.50 21.23 -27.93
N ASN A 88 2.96 20.11 -28.41
CA ASN A 88 2.54 19.97 -29.81
C ASN A 88 1.39 20.92 -30.15
N LEU A 89 0.40 21.08 -29.26
CA LEU A 89 -0.69 22.05 -29.45
C LEU A 89 -0.14 23.48 -29.54
N ASN A 90 0.81 23.84 -28.68
CA ASN A 90 1.47 25.16 -28.74
C ASN A 90 2.21 25.37 -30.07
N GLN A 91 2.88 24.34 -30.60
CA GLN A 91 3.54 24.42 -31.90
C GLN A 91 2.53 24.58 -33.04
N LEU A 92 1.40 23.88 -32.95
CA LEU A 92 0.34 23.89 -33.96
C LEU A 92 -0.39 25.24 -33.99
N THR A 93 -0.67 25.83 -32.82
CA THR A 93 -1.18 27.19 -32.68
C THR A 93 -0.21 28.21 -33.29
N ARG A 94 1.10 28.05 -33.05
CA ARG A 94 2.13 28.92 -33.64
C ARG A 94 2.17 28.79 -35.17
N TYR A 95 2.15 27.57 -35.69
CA TYR A 95 2.13 27.28 -37.11
C TYR A 95 0.89 27.90 -37.78
N ALA A 96 -0.29 27.66 -37.22
CA ALA A 96 -1.54 28.17 -37.76
C ALA A 96 -1.59 29.71 -37.74
N HIS A 97 -1.04 30.34 -36.70
CA HIS A 97 -0.93 31.79 -36.62
C HIS A 97 0.00 32.38 -37.68
N ILE A 98 1.15 31.74 -37.93
CA ILE A 98 2.15 32.18 -38.93
C ILE A 98 1.62 32.00 -40.36
N HIS A 99 0.96 30.87 -40.62
CA HIS A 99 0.55 30.49 -41.98
C HIS A 99 -0.91 30.81 -42.30
N GLN A 100 -1.68 31.38 -41.36
CA GLN A 100 -3.12 31.65 -41.49
C GLN A 100 -3.92 30.42 -41.98
N LEU A 101 -3.45 29.22 -41.63
CA LEU A 101 -3.95 27.94 -42.11
C LEU A 101 -3.98 26.95 -40.96
N VAL A 102 -5.12 26.32 -40.72
CA VAL A 102 -5.22 25.20 -39.77
C VAL A 102 -4.99 23.91 -40.55
N PRO A 103 -3.97 23.11 -40.22
CA PRO A 103 -3.73 21.82 -40.88
C PRO A 103 -4.91 20.86 -40.76
N ASP A 104 -5.15 20.06 -41.79
CA ASP A 104 -6.10 18.96 -41.72
C ASP A 104 -5.65 17.94 -40.67
N GLY A 105 -6.58 17.49 -39.82
CA GLY A 105 -6.30 16.53 -38.75
C GLY A 105 -6.14 17.12 -37.34
N VAL A 106 -6.21 18.45 -37.18
CA VAL A 106 -6.18 19.10 -35.86
C VAL A 106 -7.37 18.71 -34.99
N ALA A 107 -8.58 18.70 -35.56
CA ALA A 107 -9.80 18.31 -34.85
C ALA A 107 -9.74 16.86 -34.31
N PRO A 108 -9.39 15.83 -35.10
CA PRO A 108 -9.25 14.46 -34.58
C PRO A 108 -8.07 14.29 -33.60
N ALA A 109 -6.97 15.05 -33.76
CA ALA A 109 -5.89 15.07 -32.78
C ALA A 109 -6.32 15.65 -31.43
N MET A 110 -7.10 16.73 -31.45
CA MET A 110 -7.70 17.33 -30.25
C MET A 110 -8.70 16.39 -29.59
N ALA A 111 -9.53 15.69 -30.37
CA ALA A 111 -10.47 14.70 -29.83
C ALA A 111 -9.74 13.56 -29.09
N ARG A 112 -8.64 13.04 -29.65
CA ARG A 112 -7.80 12.03 -28.99
C ARG A 112 -7.14 12.55 -27.72
N LEU A 113 -6.76 13.83 -27.70
CA LEU A 113 -6.22 14.50 -26.52
C LEU A 113 -7.25 14.59 -25.39
N VAL A 114 -8.49 14.97 -25.70
CA VAL A 114 -9.60 15.02 -24.75
C VAL A 114 -9.90 13.62 -24.21
N GLU A 115 -9.92 12.61 -25.06
CA GLU A 115 -10.14 11.21 -24.66
C GLU A 115 -9.02 10.71 -23.72
N CYS A 116 -7.76 11.04 -24.00
CA CYS A 116 -6.65 10.75 -23.11
C CYS A 116 -6.77 11.46 -21.76
N ALA A 117 -7.23 12.72 -21.73
CA ALA A 117 -7.46 13.46 -20.49
C ALA A 117 -8.60 12.85 -19.66
N ALA A 118 -9.70 12.45 -20.29
CA ALA A 118 -10.80 11.78 -19.59
C ALA A 118 -10.35 10.45 -18.94
N ARG A 119 -9.54 9.65 -19.65
CA ARG A 119 -8.98 8.39 -19.10
C ARG A 119 -8.02 8.63 -17.95
N LEU A 120 -7.36 9.79 -17.91
CA LEU A 120 -6.52 10.20 -16.78
C LEU A 120 -7.34 10.52 -15.54
N ASP A 121 -8.42 11.27 -15.70
CA ASP A 121 -9.32 11.61 -14.60
C ASP A 121 -9.93 10.34 -13.98
N GLU A 122 -10.35 9.38 -14.80
CA GLU A 122 -10.84 8.07 -14.33
C GLU A 122 -9.77 7.25 -13.59
N ALA A 123 -8.52 7.31 -14.03
CA ALA A 123 -7.41 6.65 -13.35
C ALA A 123 -7.13 7.33 -11.99
N ALA A 124 -7.14 8.66 -11.94
CA ALA A 124 -6.96 9.42 -10.70
C ALA A 124 -8.06 9.11 -9.67
N VAL A 125 -9.33 9.04 -10.09
CA VAL A 125 -10.45 8.66 -9.24
C VAL A 125 -10.26 7.26 -8.63
N ARG A 126 -9.79 6.29 -9.42
CA ARG A 126 -9.49 4.93 -8.93
C ARG A 126 -8.37 4.92 -7.90
N VAL A 127 -7.35 5.75 -8.07
CA VAL A 127 -6.25 5.88 -7.09
C VAL A 127 -6.76 6.45 -5.77
N ILE A 128 -7.58 7.51 -5.82
CA ILE A 128 -8.17 8.12 -4.61
C ILE A 128 -9.04 7.09 -3.88
N ALA A 129 -9.93 6.39 -4.60
CA ALA A 129 -10.79 5.37 -4.01
C ALA A 129 -10.02 4.18 -3.40
N SER A 130 -8.88 3.80 -4.00
CA SER A 130 -8.01 2.73 -3.47
C SER A 130 -7.26 3.09 -2.19
N ARG A 131 -7.12 4.40 -1.89
CA ARG A 131 -6.42 4.91 -0.71
C ARG A 131 -7.33 4.97 0.53
N ASP A 132 -8.63 5.09 0.31
CA ASP A 132 -9.67 5.17 1.36
C ASP A 132 -10.26 3.80 1.75
N SER A 133 -9.77 2.70 1.16
CA SER A 133 -10.15 1.29 1.41
C SER A 133 -9.02 0.45 2.02
#